data_AF-A0AA86P2R6-F1
#
_entry.id   AF-A0AA86P2R6-F1
#
_cell.length_a   1.000
_cell.length_b   1.000
_cell.length_c   1.000
_cell.angle_alpha   90.00
_cell.angle_beta   90.00
_cell.angle_gamma   90.00
#
_symmetry.space_group_name_H-M   'P 1'
#
loop_
_entity.id
_entity.type
_entity.pdbx_description
1 polymer ?
#
loop_
_entity_poly.entity_id
_entity_poly.type
_entity_poly.pdbx_seq_one_letter_code
_entity_poly.pdbx_strand_id
1 'polypeptide(L)'
;MSLLTSQTFAEAFVKVISKKTDILFFNTNEAHKEYLSRQNGAKFDIWKNMSQTLNISAKKIHDYYHNTWSKQFYDNISEYRDQIKKLVKSSYSQFGIQETVKNVQNNLKISSQNQIFISKLFTNT
;
A
#
# COMPACT_ATOMS: atom_id res chain seq x y z
N MET A 1 -7.85 24.74 -13.77
CA MET A 1 -7.80 23.27 -13.60
C MET A 1 -6.43 22.95 -12.98
N SER A 2 -6.36 22.56 -11.71
CA SER A 2 -5.05 22.26 -11.09
C SER A 2 -4.49 20.98 -11.69
N LEU A 3 -3.20 20.97 -12.03
CA LEU A 3 -2.52 19.75 -12.47
C LEU A 3 -2.45 18.76 -11.30
N LEU A 4 -2.71 17.48 -11.59
CA LEU A 4 -2.53 16.41 -10.61
C LEU A 4 -1.03 16.16 -10.41
N THR A 5 -0.47 16.77 -9.37
CA THR A 5 0.91 16.56 -8.93
C THR A 5 0.95 15.63 -7.72
N SER A 6 2.12 15.05 -7.43
CA SER A 6 2.31 14.19 -6.25
C SER A 6 1.94 14.92 -4.94
N GLN A 7 2.31 16.20 -4.84
CA GLN A 7 2.00 17.03 -3.68
C GLN A 7 0.49 17.28 -3.54
N THR A 8 -0.17 17.75 -4.61
CA THR A 8 -1.62 18.01 -4.58
C THR A 8 -2.43 16.73 -4.32
N PHE A 9 -1.94 15.58 -4.81
CA PHE A 9 -2.56 14.30 -4.51
C PHE A 9 -2.38 13.94 -3.03
N ALA A 10 -1.16 14.05 -2.49
CA ALA A 10 -0.84 13.74 -1.10
C ALA A 10 -1.68 14.55 -0.11
N GLU A 11 -1.77 15.85 -0.31
CA GLU A 11 -2.55 16.77 0.54
C GLU A 11 -4.04 16.41 0.51
N ALA A 12 -4.60 16.21 -0.69
CA ALA A 12 -6.00 15.80 -0.84
C ALA A 12 -6.26 14.43 -0.21
N PHE A 13 -5.34 13.49 -0.37
CA PHE A 13 -5.45 12.14 0.18
C PHE A 13 -5.49 12.19 1.71
N VAL A 14 -4.52 12.84 2.35
CA VAL A 14 -4.49 13.02 3.81
C VAL A 14 -5.77 13.69 4.31
N LYS A 15 -6.22 14.76 3.64
CA LYS A 15 -7.45 15.48 4.00
C LYS A 15 -8.69 14.59 3.92
N VAL A 16 -8.84 13.82 2.84
CA VAL A 16 -10.01 12.95 2.64
C VAL A 16 -10.02 11.80 3.64
N ILE A 17 -8.88 11.15 3.86
CA ILE A 17 -8.76 10.07 4.85
C ILE A 17 -9.04 10.62 6.25
N SER A 18 -8.48 11.78 6.60
CA SER A 18 -8.73 12.41 7.91
C SER A 18 -10.21 12.67 8.14
N LYS A 19 -10.88 13.29 7.16
CA LYS A 19 -12.32 13.57 7.22
C LYS A 19 -13.17 12.29 7.33
N LYS A 20 -12.74 11.19 6.72
CA LYS A 20 -13.49 9.91 6.73
C LYS A 20 -13.27 9.06 7.96
N THR A 21 -12.21 9.33 8.70
CA THR A 21 -11.81 8.58 9.90
C THR A 21 -12.11 9.36 11.17
N ASP A 22 -12.29 10.68 11.06
CA ASP A 22 -12.26 11.60 12.19
C ASP A 22 -10.92 11.55 12.96
N ILE A 23 -9.84 11.21 12.25
CA ILE A 23 -8.47 11.15 12.76
C ILE A 23 -7.63 12.18 11.99
N LEU A 24 -6.82 12.96 12.69
CA LEU A 24 -5.86 13.86 12.05
C LEU A 24 -4.57 13.10 11.76
N PHE A 25 -4.14 13.12 10.49
CA PHE A 25 -2.86 12.57 10.07
C PHE A 25 -1.88 13.70 9.73
N PHE A 26 -0.67 13.63 10.26
CA PHE A 26 0.38 14.63 10.01
C PHE A 26 1.28 14.28 8.84
N ASN A 27 1.20 13.04 8.33
CA ASN A 27 1.99 12.58 7.20
C ASN A 27 1.20 11.60 6.32
N THR A 28 1.68 11.44 5.08
CA THR A 28 1.06 10.57 4.07
C THR A 28 1.20 9.09 4.39
N ASN A 29 2.24 8.68 5.12
CA ASN A 29 2.48 7.28 5.50
C ASN A 29 1.37 6.74 6.41
N GLU A 30 1.00 7.51 7.44
CA GLU A 30 -0.05 7.10 8.38
C GLU A 30 -1.42 7.06 7.70
N ALA A 31 -1.77 8.11 6.94
CA ALA A 31 -2.99 8.13 6.15
C ALA A 31 -3.05 6.96 5.14
N HIS A 32 -1.92 6.58 4.56
CA HIS A 32 -1.83 5.44 3.65
C HIS A 32 -2.01 4.10 4.35
N LYS A 33 -1.43 3.91 5.55
CA LYS A 33 -1.64 2.70 6.37
C LYS A 33 -3.12 2.55 6.74
N GLU A 34 -3.77 3.64 7.15
CA GLU A 34 -5.20 3.65 7.43
C GLU A 34 -6.05 3.39 6.18
N TYR A 35 -5.65 3.93 5.03
CA TYR A 35 -6.30 3.56 3.76
C TYR A 35 -6.22 2.06 3.49
N LEU A 36 -5.06 1.43 3.73
CA LEU A 36 -4.86 0.01 3.43
C LEU A 36 -5.69 -0.92 4.32
N SER A 37 -5.90 -0.56 5.59
CA SER A 37 -6.70 -1.34 6.56
C SER A 37 -8.19 -1.43 6.20
N ARG A 38 -8.67 -0.53 5.33
CA ARG A 38 -10.09 -0.43 4.97
C ARG A 38 -10.57 -1.49 3.99
N GLN A 39 -11.84 -1.85 4.13
CA GLN A 39 -12.57 -2.70 3.19
C GLN A 39 -12.79 -2.01 1.85
N ASN A 40 -12.98 -2.79 0.77
CA ASN A 40 -13.06 -2.27 -0.60
C ASN A 40 -14.18 -1.23 -0.79
N GLY A 41 -15.34 -1.40 -0.15
CA GLY A 41 -16.44 -0.42 -0.22
C GLY A 41 -16.04 0.95 0.34
N ALA A 42 -15.35 0.98 1.47
CA ALA A 42 -14.85 2.23 2.06
C ALA A 42 -13.75 2.89 1.21
N LYS A 43 -12.93 2.08 0.51
CA LYS A 43 -11.92 2.58 -0.43
C LYS A 43 -12.55 3.26 -1.65
N PHE A 44 -13.66 2.71 -2.17
CA PHE A 44 -14.40 3.34 -3.27
C PHE A 44 -14.89 4.75 -2.91
N ASP A 45 -15.45 4.92 -1.71
CA ASP A 45 -15.91 6.22 -1.24
C ASP A 45 -14.77 7.24 -1.11
N ILE A 46 -13.58 6.80 -0.72
CA ILE A 46 -12.39 7.67 -0.65
C ILE A 46 -12.08 8.24 -2.04
N TRP A 47 -12.10 7.42 -3.08
CA TRP A 47 -11.88 7.89 -4.45
C TRP A 47 -12.96 8.83 -4.95
N LYS A 48 -14.22 8.60 -4.56
CA LYS A 48 -15.32 9.53 -4.84
C LYS A 48 -15.08 10.89 -4.19
N ASN A 49 -14.68 10.95 -2.92
CA ASN A 49 -14.42 12.25 -2.25
C ASN A 49 -13.17 12.94 -2.78
N MET A 50 -12.14 12.18 -3.14
CA MET A 50 -10.97 12.71 -3.83
C MET A 50 -11.37 13.36 -5.16
N SER A 51 -12.29 12.74 -5.91
CA SER A 51 -12.77 13.28 -7.18
C SER A 51 -13.43 14.66 -7.04
N GLN A 52 -14.23 14.83 -5.99
CA GLN A 52 -14.86 16.11 -5.66
C GLN A 52 -13.83 17.14 -5.20
N THR A 53 -12.83 16.73 -4.43
CA THR A 53 -11.79 17.63 -3.89
C THR A 53 -10.87 18.17 -4.98
N LEU A 54 -10.51 17.32 -5.96
CA LEU A 54 -9.54 17.65 -7.00
C LEU A 54 -10.20 18.05 -8.34
N ASN A 55 -11.53 17.93 -8.45
CA ASN A 55 -12.28 18.09 -9.69
C ASN A 55 -11.71 17.24 -10.85
N ILE A 56 -11.39 15.98 -10.55
CA ILE A 56 -10.84 14.97 -11.47
C ILE A 56 -11.63 13.69 -11.30
N SER A 57 -11.85 12.90 -12.36
CA SER A 57 -12.59 11.65 -12.25
C SER A 57 -11.98 10.69 -11.22
N ALA A 58 -12.84 10.02 -10.43
CA ALA A 58 -12.41 9.05 -9.41
C ALA A 58 -11.54 7.93 -10.02
N LYS A 59 -11.84 7.50 -11.25
CA LYS A 59 -11.03 6.53 -12.01
C LYS A 59 -9.60 7.03 -12.22
N LYS A 60 -9.42 8.27 -12.70
CA LYS A 60 -8.08 8.82 -12.94
C LYS A 60 -7.27 8.98 -11.65
N ILE A 61 -7.93 9.32 -10.54
CA ILE A 61 -7.31 9.40 -9.21
C ILE A 61 -6.88 8.02 -8.72
N HIS A 62 -7.77 7.04 -8.81
CA HIS A 62 -7.50 5.64 -8.47
C HIS A 62 -6.33 5.09 -9.30
N ASP A 63 -6.35 5.30 -10.61
CA ASP A 63 -5.31 4.81 -11.51
C ASP A 63 -3.96 5.50 -11.22
N TYR A 64 -3.97 6.81 -10.94
CA TYR A 64 -2.77 7.54 -10.52
C TYR A 64 -2.21 7.01 -9.18
N TYR A 65 -3.09 6.73 -8.22
CA TYR A 65 -2.68 6.13 -6.95
C TYR A 65 -1.96 4.79 -7.16
N HIS A 66 -2.56 3.87 -7.91
CA HIS A 66 -1.98 2.54 -8.11
C HIS A 66 -0.73 2.54 -9.00
N ASN A 67 -0.72 3.34 -10.06
CA ASN A 67 0.35 3.32 -11.05
C ASN A 67 1.57 4.18 -10.68
N THR A 68 1.36 5.22 -9.87
CA THR A 68 2.39 6.23 -9.60
C THR A 68 2.57 6.44 -8.11
N TRP A 69 1.56 6.96 -7.41
CA TRP A 69 1.78 7.50 -6.06
C TRP A 69 2.04 6.42 -5.01
N SER A 70 1.34 5.29 -5.04
CA SER A 70 1.50 4.23 -4.03
C SER A 70 2.88 3.57 -4.03
N LYS A 71 3.62 3.64 -5.15
CA LYS A 71 4.95 3.03 -5.27
C LYS A 71 5.97 3.60 -4.29
N GLN A 72 5.80 4.85 -3.85
CA GLN A 72 6.71 5.49 -2.89
C GLN A 72 6.71 4.83 -1.50
N PHE A 73 5.73 3.97 -1.20
CA PHE A 73 5.63 3.24 0.06
C PHE A 73 6.23 1.83 0.01
N TYR A 74 6.70 1.40 -1.16
CA TYR A 74 7.31 0.10 -1.36
C TYR A 74 8.81 0.24 -1.42
N ASP A 75 9.52 -0.66 -0.73
CA ASP A 75 10.96 -0.79 -0.94
C ASP A 75 11.23 -1.45 -2.28
N ASN A 76 12.40 -1.16 -2.84
CA ASN A 76 12.90 -1.85 -4.01
C ASN A 76 13.18 -3.34 -3.68
N ILE A 77 12.20 -4.20 -3.93
CA ILE A 77 12.28 -5.62 -3.55
C ILE A 77 13.40 -6.38 -4.29
N SER A 78 13.91 -5.81 -5.39
CA SER A 78 15.04 -6.42 -6.12
C SER A 78 16.31 -6.50 -5.28
N GLU A 79 16.51 -5.57 -4.35
CA GLU A 79 17.63 -5.55 -3.40
C GLU A 79 17.57 -6.71 -2.40
N TYR A 80 16.36 -7.24 -2.15
CA TYR A 80 16.12 -8.34 -1.22
C TYR A 80 15.98 -9.70 -1.92
N ARG A 81 16.11 -9.76 -3.25
CA ARG A 81 15.79 -10.94 -4.05
C ARG A 81 16.55 -12.19 -3.59
N ASP A 82 17.85 -12.07 -3.37
CA ASP A 82 18.68 -13.23 -2.99
C ASP A 82 18.43 -13.67 -1.55
N GLN A 83 18.15 -12.72 -0.65
CA GLN A 83 17.75 -13.01 0.72
C GLN A 83 16.40 -13.74 0.75
N ILE A 84 15.40 -13.25 0.00
CA ILE A 84 14.10 -13.89 -0.16
C ILE A 84 14.26 -15.32 -0.67
N LYS A 85 15.04 -15.53 -1.75
CA LYS A 85 15.28 -16.88 -2.29
C LYS A 85 15.91 -17.81 -1.26
N LYS A 86 16.89 -17.33 -0.49
CA LYS A 86 17.55 -18.12 0.56
C LYS A 86 16.56 -18.51 1.66
N LEU A 87 15.77 -17.56 2.13
CA LEU A 87 14.75 -17.78 3.17
C LEU A 87 13.68 -18.75 2.70
N VAL A 88 13.13 -18.55 1.50
CA VAL A 88 12.15 -19.46 0.89
C VAL A 88 12.73 -20.87 0.74
N LYS A 89 13.93 -21.02 0.17
CA LYS A 89 14.55 -22.34 0.00
C LYS A 89 14.78 -23.05 1.34
N SER A 90 15.22 -22.32 2.36
CA SER A 90 15.50 -22.89 3.69
C SER A 90 14.25 -23.27 4.47
N SER A 91 13.15 -22.52 4.31
CA SER A 91 11.94 -22.69 5.13
C SER A 91 10.90 -23.56 4.45
N TYR A 92 10.78 -23.48 3.12
CA TYR A 92 9.75 -24.17 2.37
C TYR A 92 9.88 -25.69 2.46
N SER A 93 11.12 -26.19 2.42
CA SER A 93 11.41 -27.60 2.57
C SER A 93 11.04 -28.17 3.94
N GLN A 94 10.84 -27.31 4.95
CA GLN A 94 10.68 -27.72 6.33
C GLN A 94 9.29 -27.37 6.91
N PHE A 95 8.67 -26.26 6.53
CA PHE A 95 7.51 -25.70 7.23
C PHE A 95 6.32 -25.30 6.33
N GLY A 96 6.34 -25.66 5.03
CA GLY A 96 5.27 -25.31 4.10
C GLY A 96 5.12 -23.81 3.82
N ILE A 97 4.09 -23.42 3.06
CA ILE A 97 3.94 -22.05 2.52
C ILE A 97 3.74 -21.01 3.65
N GLN A 98 2.83 -21.25 4.57
CA GLN A 98 2.41 -20.24 5.56
C GLN A 98 3.56 -19.83 6.50
N GLU A 99 4.30 -20.81 7.03
CA GLU A 99 5.42 -20.51 7.93
C GLU A 99 6.60 -19.92 7.17
N THR A 100 6.80 -20.29 5.91
CA THR A 100 7.81 -19.66 5.03
C THR A 100 7.53 -18.18 4.84
N VAL A 101 6.27 -17.79 4.61
CA VAL A 101 5.88 -16.38 4.49
C VAL A 101 6.20 -15.60 5.76
N LYS A 102 5.82 -16.16 6.92
CA LYS A 102 6.10 -15.55 8.21
C LYS A 102 7.60 -15.39 8.45
N ASN A 103 8.40 -16.40 8.08
CA ASN A 103 9.86 -16.33 8.23
C ASN A 103 10.48 -15.27 7.31
N VAL A 104 10.01 -15.17 6.07
CA VAL A 104 10.43 -14.11 5.14
C VAL A 104 10.09 -12.73 5.69
N GLN A 105 8.90 -12.54 6.25
CA GLN A 105 8.47 -11.26 6.83
C GLN A 105 9.29 -10.86 8.06
N ASN A 106 9.56 -11.80 8.97
CA ASN A 106 10.27 -11.52 10.22
C ASN A 106 11.76 -11.21 9.99
N ASN A 107 12.37 -11.78 8.96
CA ASN A 107 13.80 -11.60 8.69
C ASN A 107 14.12 -10.45 7.73
N LEU A 108 13.14 -9.98 6.95
CA LEU A 108 13.32 -8.84 6.06
C LEU A 108 12.93 -7.54 6.78
N LYS A 109 13.91 -6.64 6.95
CA LYS A 109 13.69 -5.25 7.39
C LYS A 109 13.13 -4.40 6.25
N ILE A 110 12.06 -4.87 5.61
CA ILE A 110 11.37 -4.17 4.53
C ILE A 110 10.13 -3.46 5.06
N SER A 111 9.63 -2.50 4.28
CA SER A 111 8.46 -1.70 4.58
C SER A 111 7.25 -2.60 4.83
N SER A 112 6.35 -2.12 5.69
CA SER A 112 5.09 -2.80 6.00
C SER A 112 4.27 -3.11 4.74
N GLN A 113 4.39 -2.29 3.70
CA GLN A 113 3.71 -2.48 2.42
C GLN A 113 4.28 -3.68 1.65
N ASN A 114 5.60 -3.85 1.63
CA ASN A 114 6.22 -5.04 1.03
C ASN A 114 5.84 -6.30 1.83
N GLN A 115 5.75 -6.22 3.16
CA GLN A 115 5.29 -7.35 3.97
C GLN A 115 3.84 -7.76 3.64
N ILE A 116 2.92 -6.81 3.50
CA ILE A 116 1.52 -7.06 3.10
C ILE A 116 1.46 -7.66 1.69
N PHE A 117 2.26 -7.14 0.76
CA PHE A 117 2.32 -7.66 -0.61
C PHE A 117 2.79 -9.12 -0.65
N ILE A 118 3.84 -9.46 0.12
CA ILE A 118 4.33 -10.82 0.22
C ILE A 118 3.21 -11.76 0.69
N SER A 119 2.43 -11.42 1.73
CA SER A 119 1.30 -12.27 2.15
C SER A 119 0.32 -12.58 1.01
N LYS A 120 -0.05 -11.57 0.21
CA LYS A 120 -1.01 -11.73 -0.88
C LYS A 120 -0.52 -12.62 -2.02
N LEU A 121 0.79 -12.70 -2.25
CA LEU A 121 1.36 -13.58 -3.27
C LEU A 121 1.18 -15.06 -2.93
N PHE A 122 1.07 -15.40 -1.64
CA PHE A 122 1.05 -16.79 -1.16
C PHE A 122 -0.31 -17.25 -0.63
N THR A 123 -1.33 -16.38 -0.61
CA THR A 123 -2.70 -16.72 -0.18
C THR A 123 -3.71 -16.81 -1.32
N ASN A 124 -3.29 -16.73 -2.58
CA ASN A 124 -4.15 -16.82 -3.78
C ASN A 124 -4.11 -18.20 -4.47
N THR A 125 -3.75 -19.25 -3.74
CA THR A 125 -3.92 -20.67 -4.12
C THR A 125 -5.00 -21.29 -3.25
#